data_AF-A0A2D7HRZ8-F1
#
_entry.id   AF-A0A2D7HRZ8-F1
#
_cell.length_a   1.000
_cell.length_b   1.000
_cell.length_c   1.000
_cell.angle_alpha   90.00
_cell.angle_beta   90.00
_cell.angle_gamma   90.00
#
_symmetry.space_group_name_H-M   'P 1'
#
loop_
_entity.id
_entity.type
_entity.pdbx_description
1 polymer ?
#
loop_
_entity_poly.entity_id
_entity_poly.type
_entity_poly.pdbx_seq_one_letter_code
_entity_poly.pdbx_strand_id
1 'polypeptide(L)' 'MKSTKSPCIDICKFTGKNGWCIGCGRTLQECRKWKNMKPYARIRLNKDLDRRMIFLSNDLLKNF' A
#
# COMPACT_ATOMS: atom_id res chain seq x y z
N MET A 1 6.82 22.39 -3.38
CA MET A 1 5.93 21.31 -3.86
C MET A 1 6.01 20.14 -2.88
N LYS A 2 4.91 19.73 -2.22
CA LYS A 2 4.89 18.53 -1.36
C LYS A 2 5.01 17.30 -2.26
N SER A 3 6.22 16.77 -2.41
CA SER A 3 6.44 15.46 -3.02
C SER A 3 5.74 14.42 -2.15
N THR A 4 4.65 13.83 -2.64
CA THR A 4 4.01 12.67 -2.02
C THR A 4 5.05 11.55 -1.95
N LYS A 5 5.68 11.40 -0.78
CA LYS A 5 6.66 10.34 -0.53
C LYS A 5 5.96 8.99 -0.69
N SER A 6 6.67 8.03 -1.26
CA SER A 6 6.16 6.67 -1.36
C SER A 6 5.96 6.14 0.06
N PRO A 7 4.79 5.58 0.43
CA PRO A 7 4.58 4.95 1.74
C PRO A 7 5.29 3.58 1.83
N CYS A 8 6.29 3.35 0.98
CA CYS A 8 7.03 2.10 0.92
C CYS A 8 8.12 2.14 1.99
N ILE A 9 8.15 1.13 2.85
CA ILE A 9 9.16 0.96 3.89
C ILE A 9 10.28 0.00 3.45
N ASP A 10 10.48 -0.12 2.14
CA ASP A 10 11.39 -1.10 1.49
C ASP A 10 11.13 -2.58 1.85
N ILE A 11 9.97 -2.88 2.44
CA ILE A 11 9.49 -4.23 2.69
C ILE A 11 8.39 -4.54 1.67
N CYS A 12 8.67 -5.49 0.79
CA CYS A 12 7.71 -6.02 -0.19
C CYS A 12 7.37 -7.47 0.17
N LYS A 13 6.46 -7.65 1.11
CA LYS A 13 5.92 -8.97 1.49
C LYS A 13 4.41 -8.95 1.35
N PHE A 14 3.90 -9.71 0.39
CA PHE A 14 2.47 -9.75 0.09
C PHE A 14 1.84 -10.91 0.85
N THR A 15 0.77 -10.65 1.61
CA THR A 15 0.08 -11.67 2.41
C THR A 15 -1.42 -11.66 2.13
N GLY A 16 -2.07 -12.79 2.40
CA GLY A 16 -3.52 -12.97 2.32
C GLY A 16 -4.10 -13.10 0.89
N LYS A 17 -5.39 -13.42 0.82
CA LYS A 17 -6.16 -13.54 -0.44
C LYS A 17 -6.18 -12.26 -1.27
N ASN A 18 -6.02 -11.10 -0.63
CA ASN A 18 -6.14 -9.80 -1.29
C ASN A 18 -4.83 -9.34 -1.98
N GLY A 19 -3.71 -10.03 -1.74
CA GLY A 19 -2.42 -9.72 -2.37
C GLY A 19 -1.88 -8.33 -2.01
N TRP A 20 -2.12 -7.88 -0.78
CA TRP A 20 -1.64 -6.60 -0.27
C TRP A 20 -0.28 -6.78 0.41
N CYS A 21 0.60 -5.79 0.21
CA CYS A 21 1.89 -5.73 0.89
C CYS A 21 1.69 -5.39 2.36
N ILE A 22 2.26 -6.18 3.29
CA ILE A 22 2.19 -5.92 4.73
C ILE A 22 2.90 -4.63 5.14
N GLY A 23 3.90 -4.19 4.35
CA GLY A 23 4.68 -3.00 4.68
C GLY A 23 4.03 -1.69 4.25
N CYS A 24 3.26 -1.70 3.15
CA CYS A 24 2.69 -0.46 2.59
C CYS A 24 1.25 -0.58 2.08
N GLY A 25 0.60 -1.74 2.21
CA GLY A 25 -0.77 -1.99 1.77
C GLY A 25 -0.97 -2.08 0.25
N ARG A 26 0.10 -1.94 -0.55
CA ARG A 26 0.04 -1.88 -2.01
C ARG A 26 -0.03 -3.27 -2.62
N THR A 27 -0.73 -3.39 -3.73
CA THR A 27 -0.66 -4.58 -4.59
C THR A 27 0.55 -4.52 -5.54
N LEU A 28 0.94 -5.68 -6.07
CA LEU A 28 2.00 -5.77 -7.07
C LEU A 28 1.72 -4.90 -8.31
N GLN A 29 0.45 -4.83 -8.74
CA GLN A 29 0.06 -4.00 -9.89
C GLN A 29 0.19 -2.50 -9.59
N GLU A 30 -0.16 -2.07 -8.38
CA GLU A 30 -0.02 -0.67 -7.95
C GLU A 30 1.44 -0.25 -7.85
N CYS A 31 2.32 -1.15 -7.41
CA CYS A 31 3.77 -0.92 -7.40
C CYS A 31 4.30 -0.73 -8.83
N ARG A 32 3.90 -1.58 -9.78
CA ARG A 32 4.27 -1.44 -11.21
C ARG A 32 3.76 -0.13 -11.81
N LYS A 33 2.51 0.25 -11.50
CA LYS A 33 1.88 1.47 -12.04
C LYS A 33 2.39 2.77 -11.38
N TRP A 34 3.02 2.71 -10.20
CA TRP A 34 3.44 3.90 -9.45
C TRP A 34 4.34 4.85 -10.25
N LYS A 35 5.30 4.29 -11.01
CA LYS A 35 6.22 5.07 -11.87
C LYS A 35 5.45 5.92 -12.89
N ASN A 36 4.36 5.38 -13.43
CA ASN A 36 3.52 6.03 -14.45
C ASN A 36 2.29 6.77 -13.86
N MET A 37 2.11 6.75 -12.54
CA MET A 37 0.97 7.44 -11.90
C MET A 37 1.19 8.94 -11.84
N LYS A 38 0.14 9.69 -12.19
CA LYS A 38 0.08 11.14 -11.98
C LYS A 38 0.03 11.47 -10.48
N PRO A 39 0.50 12.65 -10.04
CA PRO A 39 0.56 13.02 -8.63
C PRO A 39 -0.78 12.89 -7.88
N TYR A 40 -1.89 13.30 -8.49
CA TYR A 40 -3.22 13.17 -7.89
C TYR A 40 -3.62 11.71 -7.63
N ALA A 41 -3.25 10.80 -8.55
CA ALA A 41 -3.53 9.38 -8.41
C ALA A 41 -2.71 8.76 -7.27
N ARG A 42 -1.47 9.23 -7.09
CA ARG A 42 -0.63 8.83 -5.95
C ARG A 42 -1.23 9.26 -4.61
N ILE A 43 -1.75 10.48 -4.53
CA ILE A 43 -2.41 10.98 -3.31
C ILE A 43 -3.66 10.16 -3.01
N ARG A 44 -4.49 9.90 -4.03
CA ARG A 44 -5.70 9.07 -3.87
C ARG A 44 -5.33 7.66 -3.42
N LEU A 45 -4.33 7.07 -4.06
CA LEU A 45 -3.85 5.74 -3.70
C LEU A 45 -3.35 5.72 -2.25
N ASN A 46 -2.50 6.66 -1.84
CA ASN A 46 -2.01 6.72 -0.46
C ASN A 46 -3.14 6.79 0.58
N LYS A 47 -4.22 7.55 0.31
CA LYS A 47 -5.41 7.55 1.19
C LYS A 47 -6.10 6.18 1.27
N ASP A 48 -6.11 5.44 0.17
CA ASP A 48 -6.68 4.09 0.12
C ASP A 48 -5.81 3.10 0.90
N LEU A 49 -4.49 3.20 0.76
CA LEU A 49 -3.51 2.36 1.46
C LEU A 49 -3.62 2.52 2.98
N ASP A 50 -3.89 3.72 3.48
CA ASP A 50 -4.09 3.98 4.91
C ASP A 50 -5.23 3.11 5.48
N ARG A 51 -6.35 3.03 4.77
CA ARG A 51 -7.48 2.17 5.14
C ARG A 51 -7.12 0.69 5.06
N ARG A 52 -6.38 0.29 4.01
CA ARG A 52 -5.93 -1.10 3.84
C ARG A 52 -4.97 -1.51 4.93
N MET A 53 -4.10 -0.62 5.40
CA MET A 53 -3.17 -0.88 6.50
C MET A 53 -3.89 -1.09 7.83
N ILE A 54 -4.97 -0.36 8.10
CA ILE A 54 -5.83 -0.62 9.27
C ILE A 54 -6.43 -2.03 9.18
N PHE A 55 -6.95 -2.41 8.00
CA PHE A 55 -7.50 -3.75 7.80
C PHE A 55 -6.44 -4.84 7.92
N LEU A 56 -5.25 -4.64 7.31
CA LEU A 56 -4.10 -5.54 7.39
C LEU A 56 -3.62 -5.72 8.82
N SER A 57 -3.53 -4.64 9.59
CA SER A 57 -3.17 -4.70 11.00
C SER A 57 -4.15 -5.60 11.77
N ASN A 58 -5.45 -5.41 11.55
CA ASN A 58 -6.49 -6.24 12.17
C ASN A 58 -6.47 -7.70 11.68
N ASP A 59 -6.16 -7.96 10.41
CA ASP A 59 -6.02 -9.30 9.84
C ASP A 59 -4.79 -10.03 10.37
N LEU A 60 -3.66 -9.34 10.51
CA LEU A 60 -2.44 -9.88 11.09
C LEU A 60 -2.61 -10.23 12.58
N LEU A 61 -3.40 -9.44 13.32
CA LEU A 61 -3.73 -9.74 14.72
C LEU A 61 -4.63 -10.97 14.88
N LYS A 62 -5.44 -11.32 13.88
CA LYS A 62 -6.33 -12.50 13.92
C LYS A 62 -5.64 -13.81 13.54
N ASN A 63 -4.43 -13.75 12.98
CA ASN A 63 -3.64 -14.91 12.59
C ASN A 63 -2.61 -15.33 13.67
N PHE A 64 -2.66 -14.73 14.86
CA PHE A 64 -2.00 -15.18 16.08
C PHE A 64 -3.02 -15.87 17.00
#